data_AF-A0A2V9Z4T4-F1
#
_entry.id   AF-A0A2V9Z4T4-F1
#
_cell.length_a   1.000
_cell.length_b   1.000
_cell.length_c   1.000
_cell.angle_alpha   90.00
_cell.angle_beta   90.00
_cell.angle_gamma   90.00
#
_symmetry.space_group_name_H-M   'P 1'
#
loop_
_entity.id
_entity.type
_entity.pdbx_description
1 polymer ?
#
loop_
_entity_poly.entity_id
_entity_poly.type
_entity_poly.pdbx_seq_one_letter_code
_entity_poly.pdbx_strand_id
1 'polypeptide(L)'
;MADHVIHISEEEAARNFADVLARVRAGAEVVIDGREPIVVAMRPSKPEPGRLLSESIALAEAHGSTVTLDGDFARDLEAIINSHREPLNPPAWD
;
A
#
# COMPACT_ATOMS: atom_id res chain seq x y z
N MET A 1 -0.21 7.00 12.31
CA MET A 1 0.78 8.06 12.57
C MET A 1 0.59 9.05 11.44
N ALA A 2 0.41 10.35 11.73
CA ALA A 2 0.25 11.30 10.64
C ALA A 2 1.59 11.35 9.88
N ASP A 3 1.60 10.92 8.62
CA ASP A 3 2.78 11.00 7.78
C ASP A 3 3.16 12.48 7.69
N HIS A 4 4.31 12.83 8.24
CA HIS A 4 4.83 14.18 8.17
C HIS A 4 5.45 14.36 6.79
N VAL A 5 4.62 14.86 5.86
CA VAL A 5 5.02 15.15 4.48
C VAL A 5 5.68 16.52 4.43
N ILE A 6 6.92 16.56 3.94
CA ILE A 6 7.73 17.78 3.77
C ILE A 6 7.92 18.03 2.28
N HIS A 7 7.55 19.22 1.82
CA HIS A 7 7.81 19.66 0.45
C HIS A 7 9.10 20.48 0.37
N ILE A 8 9.94 20.20 -0.60
CA ILE A 8 11.17 20.95 -0.92
C ILE A 8 11.32 21.11 -2.43
N SER A 9 12.03 22.12 -2.91
CA SER A 9 12.30 22.25 -4.35
C SER A 9 13.44 21.33 -4.80
N GLU A 10 13.49 21.04 -6.11
CA GLU A 10 14.64 20.37 -6.73
C GLU A 10 15.98 21.07 -6.42
N GLU A 11 16.02 22.41 -6.35
CA GLU A 11 17.24 23.15 -6.02
C GLU A 11 17.66 22.93 -4.57
N GLU A 12 16.72 22.91 -3.62
CA GLU A 12 17.01 22.60 -2.21
C GLU A 12 17.53 21.17 -2.07
N ALA A 13 16.86 20.21 -2.72
CA ALA A 13 17.26 18.81 -2.70
C ALA A 13 18.66 18.59 -3.30
N ALA A 14 18.98 19.25 -4.41
CA ALA A 14 20.29 19.17 -5.06
C ALA A 14 21.39 19.83 -4.22
N ARG A 15 21.08 20.94 -3.55
CA ARG A 15 22.04 21.69 -2.73
C ARG A 15 22.42 20.94 -1.45
N ASN A 16 21.49 20.19 -0.87
CA ASN A 16 21.73 19.47 0.39
C ASN A 16 21.01 18.12 0.47
N PHE A 17 21.40 17.20 -0.41
CA PHE A 17 20.82 15.84 -0.41
C PHE A 17 21.04 15.07 0.90
N ALA A 18 22.11 15.38 1.64
CA ALA A 18 22.37 14.75 2.94
C ALA A 18 21.28 15.06 3.97
N ASP A 19 20.74 16.29 3.95
CA ASP A 19 19.64 16.69 4.82
C ASP A 19 18.32 16.03 4.41
N VAL A 20 18.06 15.86 3.12
CA VAL A 20 16.92 15.05 2.62
C VAL A 20 16.98 13.63 3.19
N LEU A 21 18.14 12.98 3.12
CA LEU A 21 18.33 11.64 3.71
C LEU A 21 18.15 11.62 5.23
N ALA A 22 18.57 12.68 5.93
CA ALA A 22 18.37 12.79 7.38
C ALA A 22 16.88 12.88 7.74
N ARG A 23 16.12 13.71 7.03
CA ARG A 23 14.66 13.85 7.18
C ARG A 23 13.95 12.51 6.92
N VAL A 24 14.33 11.82 5.85
CA VAL A 24 13.76 10.50 5.48
C VAL A 24 14.09 9.43 6.53
N ARG A 25 15.32 9.39 7.05
CA ARG A 25 15.71 8.46 8.14
C ARG A 25 15.01 8.77 9.46
N ALA A 26 14.64 10.02 9.70
CA ALA A 26 13.82 10.43 10.84
C ALA A 26 12.33 10.06 10.67
N GLY A 27 11.94 9.49 9.52
CA GLY A 27 10.58 9.03 9.23
C GLY A 27 9.71 10.03 8.50
N ALA A 28 10.26 11.15 8.01
CA ALA A 28 9.52 12.06 7.14
C ALA A 28 9.41 11.49 5.72
N GLU A 29 8.28 11.76 5.07
CA GLU A 29 8.15 11.64 3.62
C GLU A 29 8.52 12.98 3.01
N VAL A 30 9.46 12.98 2.06
CA VAL A 30 9.92 14.20 1.39
C VAL A 30 9.42 14.19 -0.05
N VAL A 31 8.63 15.20 -0.42
CA VAL A 31 8.23 15.47 -1.79
C VAL A 31 9.16 16.52 -2.36
N ILE A 32 9.91 16.15 -3.39
CA ILE A 32 10.76 17.07 -4.15
C ILE A 32 9.91 17.62 -5.29
N ASP A 33 9.54 18.90 -5.16
CA ASP A 33 8.74 19.64 -6.11
C ASP A 33 9.59 20.04 -7.31
N GLY A 34 9.10 19.72 -8.50
CA GLY A 34 9.75 19.94 -9.79
C GLY A 34 8.73 19.87 -10.92
N ARG A 35 9.20 19.61 -12.14
CA ARG A 35 8.28 19.40 -13.29
C ARG A 35 7.40 18.16 -13.06
N GLU A 36 7.99 17.11 -12.50
CA GLU A 36 7.34 15.89 -12.06
C GLU A 36 7.73 15.65 -10.60
N PRO A 37 6.80 15.69 -9.64
CA PRO A 37 7.13 15.55 -8.23
C PRO A 37 7.73 14.17 -7.91
N ILE A 38 8.80 14.15 -7.12
CA ILE A 38 9.46 12.92 -6.68
C ILE A 38 9.18 12.71 -5.19
N VAL A 39 8.68 11.52 -4.83
CA VAL A 39 8.46 11.15 -3.43
C VAL A 39 9.63 10.30 -2.92
N VAL A 40 10.23 10.73 -1.81
CA VAL A 40 11.29 10.02 -1.12
C VAL A 40 10.82 9.67 0.29
N ALA A 41 10.65 8.38 0.55
CA ALA A 41 10.21 7.87 1.85
C ALA A 41 11.03 6.64 2.26
N MET A 42 11.22 6.45 3.56
CA MET A 42 11.84 5.24 4.09
C MET A 42 10.81 4.12 4.06
N ARG A 43 10.98 3.16 3.14
CA ARG A 43 10.21 1.92 3.21
C ARG A 43 10.69 1.08 4.39
N PRO A 44 9.78 0.46 5.16
CA PRO A 44 10.18 -0.49 6.19
C PRO A 44 11.02 -1.60 5.54
N SER A 45 12.14 -1.95 6.19
CA SER A 45 13.15 -2.88 5.66
C SER A 45 12.65 -4.32 5.51
N LYS A 46 11.50 -4.62 6.13
CA LYS A 46 10.72 -5.82 5.87
C LYS A 46 9.33 -5.37 5.48
N PRO A 47 8.69 -5.99 4.47
CA PRO A 47 7.24 -5.93 4.41
C PRO A 47 6.74 -6.42 5.77
N GLU A 48 6.09 -5.53 6.52
CA GLU A 48 5.28 -5.94 7.66
C GLU A 48 4.39 -7.08 7.12
N PRO A 49 4.38 -8.26 7.76
CA PRO A 49 3.43 -9.29 7.39
C PRO A 49 2.06 -8.62 7.37
N GLY A 50 1.34 -8.72 6.24
CA GLY A 50 -0.02 -8.25 6.19
C GLY A 50 -0.83 -8.86 7.34
N ARG A 51 -1.93 -8.22 7.72
CA ARG A 51 -2.84 -8.72 8.77
C ARG A 51 -3.07 -10.21 8.57
N LEU A 52 -2.91 -11.00 9.64
CA LEU A 52 -3.12 -12.43 9.57
C LEU A 52 -4.56 -12.72 9.15
N LEU A 53 -4.78 -13.84 8.46
CA LEU A 53 -6.13 -14.27 8.11
C LEU A 53 -6.99 -14.43 9.37
N SER A 54 -6.41 -14.94 10.47
CA SER A 54 -7.07 -15.05 11.77
C SER A 54 -7.50 -13.69 12.34
N GLU A 55 -6.67 -12.66 12.23
CA GLU A 55 -7.01 -11.30 12.67
C GLU A 55 -8.12 -10.68 11.81
N SER A 56 -8.09 -10.95 10.50
CA SER A 56 -9.15 -10.52 9.59
C SER A 56 -10.50 -11.18 9.90
N ILE A 57 -10.48 -12.48 10.22
CA ILE A 57 -11.68 -13.22 10.66
C ILE A 57 -12.19 -12.67 11.99
N ALA A 58 -11.32 -12.52 12.99
CA ALA A 58 -11.70 -11.98 14.29
C ALA A 58 -12.30 -10.56 14.19
N LEU A 59 -11.76 -9.72 13.30
CA LEU A 59 -12.33 -8.41 13.02
C LEU A 59 -13.72 -8.50 12.38
N ALA A 60 -13.92 -9.40 11.41
CA ALA A 60 -15.22 -9.61 10.78
C ALA A 60 -16.26 -10.11 11.80
N GLU A 61 -15.89 -11.03 12.68
CA GLU A 61 -16.72 -11.51 13.79
C GLU A 61 -17.06 -10.37 14.75
N ALA A 62 -16.09 -9.55 15.14
CA ALA A 62 -16.28 -8.40 16.03
C ALA A 62 -17.23 -7.34 15.41
N HIS A 63 -17.22 -7.20 14.09
CA HIS A 63 -18.18 -6.35 13.37
C HIS A 63 -19.55 -7.01 13.13
N GLY A 64 -19.79 -8.21 13.66
CA GLY A 64 -21.07 -8.91 13.56
C GLY A 64 -21.33 -9.51 12.18
N SER A 65 -20.27 -9.86 11.42
CA SER A 65 -20.43 -10.55 10.14
C SER A 65 -21.21 -11.85 10.32
N THR A 66 -22.31 -11.98 9.58
CA THR A 66 -23.12 -13.21 9.52
C THR A 66 -22.81 -14.05 8.28
N VAL A 67 -21.73 -13.71 7.56
CA VAL A 67 -21.36 -14.40 6.32
C VAL A 67 -20.89 -15.81 6.67
N THR A 68 -21.69 -16.79 6.27
CA THR A 68 -21.31 -18.20 6.31
C THR A 68 -20.64 -18.56 4.98
N LEU A 69 -19.42 -19.09 5.05
CA LEU A 69 -18.82 -19.80 3.92
C LEU A 69 -19.48 -21.18 3.81
N ASP A 70 -20.74 -21.18 3.40
CA ASP A 70 -21.48 -22.41 3.14
C ASP A 70 -21.21 -22.92 1.71
N GLY A 71 -21.72 -24.12 1.43
CA GLY A 71 -21.55 -24.74 0.13
C GLY A 71 -22.22 -23.96 -1.01
N ASP A 72 -23.18 -23.09 -0.71
CA ASP A 72 -23.82 -22.23 -1.71
C ASP A 72 -22.90 -21.05 -2.06
N PHE A 73 -22.29 -20.41 -1.06
CA PHE A 73 -21.29 -19.36 -1.29
C PHE A 73 -20.11 -19.85 -2.17
N ALA A 74 -19.62 -21.06 -1.92
CA ALA A 74 -18.54 -21.64 -2.72
C ALA A 74 -18.94 -21.83 -4.19
N ARG A 75 -20.18 -22.29 -4.44
CA ARG A 75 -20.73 -22.47 -5.79
C ARG A 75 -20.96 -21.14 -6.50
N ASP A 76 -21.51 -20.16 -5.79
CA ASP A 76 -21.75 -18.83 -6.34
C ASP A 76 -20.44 -18.14 -6.73
N LEU A 77 -19.41 -18.26 -5.88
CA LEU A 77 -18.08 -17.71 -6.17
C LEU A 77 -17.44 -18.39 -7.40
N GLU A 78 -17.56 -19.71 -7.51
CA GLU A 78 -17.09 -20.46 -8.69
C GLU A 78 -17.82 -20.01 -9.97
N ALA A 79 -19.13 -19.80 -9.90
CA ALA A 79 -19.91 -19.30 -11.03
C ALA A 79 -19.45 -17.89 -11.46
N ILE A 80 -19.22 -16.98 -10.52
CA ILE A 80 -18.73 -15.62 -10.77
C ILE A 80 -17.32 -15.64 -11.39
N ILE A 81 -16.41 -16.44 -10.84
CA ILE A 81 -15.05 -16.57 -11.38
C ILE A 81 -15.11 -17.09 -12.82
N ASN A 82 -15.94 -18.10 -13.09
CA ASN A 82 -16.08 -18.66 -14.43
C ASN A 82 -16.74 -17.68 -15.43
N SER A 83 -17.66 -16.83 -14.98
CA SER A 83 -18.30 -15.83 -15.85
C SER A 83 -17.44 -14.60 -16.13
N HIS A 84 -16.46 -14.30 -15.26
CA HIS A 84 -15.62 -13.08 -15.34
C HIS A 84 -14.12 -13.38 -15.39
N ARG A 85 -13.71 -14.55 -15.89
CA ARG A 85 -12.29 -14.87 -16.08
C ARG A 85 -11.71 -14.12 -17.28
N GLU A 86 -11.64 -12.81 -17.16
CA GLU A 86 -10.98 -11.96 -18.15
C GLU A 86 -9.47 -12.21 -18.10
N PRO A 87 -8.76 -12.12 -19.25
CA PRO A 87 -7.31 -12.20 -19.26
C PRO A 87 -6.73 -11.09 -18.39
N LEU A 88 -5.93 -11.45 -17.39
CA LEU A 88 -5.11 -10.46 -16.71
C LEU A 88 -4.10 -9.92 -17.73
N ASN A 89 -4.21 -8.65 -18.08
CA ASN A 89 -3.18 -7.89 -18.76
C ASN A 89 -2.37 -7.15 -17.69
N PRO A 90 -1.39 -7.82 -17.02
CA PRO A 90 -0.56 -7.11 -16.07
C PRO A 90 0.23 -6.03 -16.82
N PRO A 91 0.50 -4.87 -16.20
CA PRO A 91 1.44 -3.93 -16.77
C PRO A 91 2.78 -4.63 -17.00
N ALA A 92 3.51 -4.25 -18.05
CA ALA A 92 4.89 -4.66 -18.20
C ALA A 92 5.66 -4.04 -17.02
N TRP A 93 6.19 -4.89 -16.14
CA TRP A 93 7.12 -4.43 -15.12
C TRP A 93 8.48 -4.29 -15.84
N ASP A 94 8.98 -3.06 -15.95
CA ASP A 94 10.39 -2.76 -16.27
C ASP A 94 11.18 -2.67 -14.95
#